data_AF-A0A7X9HVD2-F1
#
_entry.id   AF-A0A7X9HVD2-F1
#
_cell.length_a   1.000
_cell.length_b   1.000
_cell.length_c   1.000
_cell.angle_alpha   90.00
_cell.angle_beta   90.00
_cell.angle_gamma   90.00
#
_symmetry.space_group_name_H-M   'P 1'
#
loop_
_entity.id
_entity.type
_entity.pdbx_description
1 polymer ?
#
loop_
_entity_poly.entity_id
_entity_poly.type
_entity_poly.pdbx_seq_one_letter_code
_entity_poly.pdbx_strand_id
1 'polypeptide(L)'
;NEEVQVTKASDFEATVEAFRKAFLKHNLTDAWENVIAVVVQPGVEFGNEVIREYNREDASELRSALKKYPNLVFEGHSTDYQTPSCLKELVEDGVAILKVGPALTFALREGLFALNYIENELLRYNPDVELSNFISVLDMVMAKKPENWKKHYHGDGASVKLARKFSFSDRCRYYLPKAEVKEAIELLISNLKSVRIPLTLISQFLPLQYIKIRNGQLKNDPEALLKDRIINYIDDYIFATMPNT
;
A
#
# COMPACT_ATOMS: atom_id res chain seq x y z
N ASN A 1 -0.37 19.21 10.53
CA ASN A 1 0.39 18.02 10.97
C ASN A 1 -0.07 17.67 12.35
N GLU A 2 -1.01 16.73 12.46
CA GLU A 2 -1.19 16.02 13.72
C GLU A 2 0.04 15.15 13.87
N GLU A 3 0.80 15.37 14.93
CA GLU A 3 1.99 14.60 15.22
C GLU A 3 1.55 13.24 15.74
N VAL A 4 1.87 12.18 14.99
CA VAL A 4 1.54 10.80 15.38
C VAL A 4 2.25 10.48 16.68
N GLN A 5 1.47 10.27 17.72
CA GLN A 5 1.99 9.90 19.03
C GLN A 5 2.06 8.37 19.14
N VAL A 6 3.24 7.86 19.48
CA VAL A 6 3.42 6.44 19.83
C VAL A 6 2.49 6.10 21.01
N THR A 7 1.83 4.94 20.95
CA THR A 7 0.99 4.47 22.05
C THR A 7 1.81 4.37 23.33
N LYS A 8 1.34 5.01 24.40
CA LYS A 8 2.01 4.94 25.71
C LYS A 8 1.96 3.50 26.24
N ALA A 9 3.06 3.05 26.83
CA ALA A 9 3.14 1.74 27.47
C ALA A 9 2.01 1.53 28.50
N SER A 10 1.68 2.57 29.29
CA SER A 10 0.59 2.52 30.26
C SER A 10 -0.78 2.25 29.63
N ASP A 11 -1.04 2.83 28.46
CA ASP A 11 -2.33 2.70 27.77
C ASP A 11 -2.48 1.31 27.14
N PHE A 12 -1.37 0.77 26.61
CA PHE A 12 -1.30 -0.63 26.19
C PHE A 12 -1.59 -1.59 27.36
N GLU A 13 -0.88 -1.46 28.49
CA GLU A 13 -1.06 -2.32 29.66
C GLU A 13 -2.48 -2.23 30.23
N ALA A 14 -3.01 -1.01 30.35
CA ALA A 14 -4.38 -0.77 30.80
C ALA A 14 -5.41 -1.41 29.86
N THR A 15 -5.18 -1.37 28.54
CA THR A 15 -6.05 -2.00 27.54
C THR A 15 -6.06 -3.51 27.71
N VAL A 16 -4.89 -4.15 27.78
CA VAL A 16 -4.78 -5.60 27.98
C VAL A 16 -5.53 -6.03 29.25
N GLU A 17 -5.30 -5.35 30.37
CA GLU A 17 -5.91 -5.71 31.64
C GLU A 17 -7.43 -5.46 31.67
N ALA A 18 -7.91 -4.39 31.03
CA ALA A 18 -9.34 -4.11 30.93
C ALA A 18 -10.07 -5.20 30.14
N PHE A 19 -9.52 -5.61 28.98
CA PHE A 19 -10.10 -6.68 28.17
C PHE A 19 -10.01 -8.03 28.87
N ARG A 20 -8.89 -8.35 29.51
CA ARG A 20 -8.75 -9.58 30.31
C ARG A 20 -9.81 -9.68 31.39
N LYS A 21 -10.02 -8.62 32.17
CA LYS A 21 -11.08 -8.57 33.20
C LYS A 21 -12.46 -8.74 32.60
N ALA A 22 -12.75 -8.09 31.47
CA ALA A 22 -14.04 -8.20 30.81
C ALA A 22 -14.32 -9.63 30.32
N PHE A 23 -13.34 -10.28 29.69
CA PHE A 23 -13.45 -11.68 29.24
C PHE A 23 -13.74 -12.61 30.42
N LEU A 24 -12.97 -12.52 31.50
CA LEU A 24 -13.16 -13.36 32.69
C LEU A 24 -14.52 -13.12 33.36
N LYS A 25 -14.98 -11.86 33.43
CA LYS A 25 -16.31 -11.52 33.97
C LYS A 25 -17.45 -12.17 33.18
N HIS A 26 -17.25 -12.41 31.89
CA HIS A 26 -18.21 -13.10 31.02
C HIS A 26 -17.95 -14.61 30.89
N ASN A 27 -17.08 -15.18 31.73
CA ASN A 27 -16.66 -16.60 31.68
C ASN A 27 -16.05 -17.01 30.33
N LEU A 28 -15.38 -16.08 29.64
CA LEU A 28 -14.72 -16.29 28.35
C LEU A 28 -13.22 -16.60 28.49
N THR A 29 -12.84 -17.36 29.52
CA THR A 29 -11.43 -17.66 29.82
C THR A 29 -10.73 -18.36 28.66
N ASP A 30 -11.36 -19.39 28.07
CA ASP A 30 -10.76 -20.11 26.94
C ASP A 30 -10.61 -19.23 25.70
N ALA A 31 -11.51 -18.26 25.50
CA ALA A 31 -11.41 -17.31 24.40
C ALA A 31 -10.27 -16.30 24.63
N TRP A 32 -9.98 -15.94 25.88
CA TRP A 32 -8.87 -15.04 26.22
C TRP A 32 -7.52 -15.63 25.84
N GLU A 33 -7.34 -16.95 25.99
CA GLU A 33 -6.10 -17.64 25.58
C GLU A 33 -5.85 -17.58 24.07
N ASN A 34 -6.85 -17.23 23.26
CA ASN A 34 -6.73 -17.03 21.81
C ASN A 34 -6.42 -15.57 21.42
N VAL A 35 -6.29 -14.66 22.39
CA VAL A 35 -5.87 -13.28 22.12
C VAL A 35 -4.37 -13.26 21.93
N ILE A 36 -3.94 -13.06 20.68
CA ILE A 36 -2.52 -13.13 20.28
C ILE A 36 -1.89 -11.76 20.00
N ALA A 37 -2.69 -10.71 19.81
CA ALA A 37 -2.18 -9.41 19.40
C ALA A 37 -3.00 -8.23 19.92
N VAL A 38 -2.33 -7.08 20.03
CA VAL A 38 -2.97 -5.79 20.37
C VAL A 38 -2.58 -4.75 19.34
N VAL A 39 -3.56 -4.02 18.82
CA VAL A 39 -3.32 -2.91 17.91
C VAL A 39 -2.71 -1.74 18.68
N VAL A 40 -1.59 -1.22 18.19
CA VAL A 40 -0.92 -0.04 18.74
C VAL A 40 -0.52 0.90 17.60
N GLN A 41 -0.19 2.15 17.95
CA GLN A 41 0.48 3.08 17.07
C GLN A 41 1.98 3.05 17.38
N PRO A 42 2.83 2.38 16.58
CA PRO A 42 4.26 2.27 16.82
C PRO A 42 5.06 3.50 16.33
N GLY A 43 4.39 4.56 15.87
CA GLY A 43 5.02 5.79 15.39
C GLY A 43 5.19 5.85 13.87
N VAL A 44 4.43 5.04 13.12
CA VAL A 44 4.42 5.03 11.66
C VAL A 44 3.13 5.61 11.11
N GLU A 45 3.24 6.38 10.04
CA GLU A 45 2.11 6.92 9.30
C GLU A 45 2.56 7.41 7.92
N PHE A 46 1.60 7.68 7.04
CA PHE A 46 1.83 8.36 5.78
C PHE A 46 0.68 9.35 5.50
N GLY A 47 1.04 10.48 4.89
CA GLY A 47 0.12 11.52 4.46
C GLY A 47 -0.13 11.49 2.96
N ASN A 48 -0.25 12.67 2.35
CA ASN A 48 -0.35 12.78 0.89
C ASN A 48 1.02 12.60 0.20
N GLU A 49 2.05 13.22 0.76
CA GLU A 49 3.39 13.33 0.16
C GLU A 49 4.51 13.07 1.18
N VAL A 50 4.15 12.65 2.40
CA VAL A 50 5.08 12.47 3.52
C VAL A 50 4.88 11.08 4.11
N ILE A 51 5.97 10.45 4.51
CA ILE A 51 6.00 9.20 5.25
C ILE A 51 6.70 9.50 6.58
N ARG A 52 6.08 9.12 7.70
CA ARG A 52 6.73 9.07 9.00
C ARG A 52 7.37 7.70 9.15
N GLU A 53 8.68 7.66 9.02
CA GLU A 53 9.44 6.43 9.17
C GLU A 53 9.42 5.93 10.61
N TYR A 54 9.49 4.62 10.78
CA TYR A 54 9.63 4.00 12.09
C TYR A 54 10.93 4.45 12.77
N ASN A 55 10.82 4.79 14.06
CA ASN A 55 11.96 5.11 14.90
C ASN A 55 11.90 4.23 16.17
N ARG A 56 12.90 3.36 16.32
CA ARG A 56 12.97 2.40 17.44
C ARG A 56 13.06 3.09 18.81
N GLU A 57 13.73 4.24 18.89
CA GLU A 57 13.92 4.96 20.15
C GLU A 57 12.59 5.54 20.65
N ASP A 58 11.78 6.08 19.74
CA ASP A 58 10.43 6.59 20.04
C ASP A 58 9.51 5.48 20.58
N ALA A 59 9.72 4.22 20.15
CA ALA A 59 8.93 3.05 20.55
C ALA A 59 9.54 2.22 21.70
N SER A 60 10.64 2.68 22.30
CA SER A 60 11.43 1.92 23.29
C SER A 60 10.64 1.49 24.54
N GLU A 61 9.82 2.39 25.09
CA GLU A 61 8.95 2.09 26.24
C GLU A 61 7.88 1.06 25.89
N LEU A 62 7.23 1.22 24.74
CA LEU A 62 6.18 0.33 24.26
C LEU A 62 6.71 -1.09 24.01
N ARG A 63 7.86 -1.20 23.34
CA ARG A 63 8.59 -2.47 23.16
C ARG A 63 8.96 -3.11 24.50
N SER A 64 9.39 -2.31 25.47
CA SER A 64 9.76 -2.81 26.79
C SER A 64 8.56 -3.35 27.56
N ALA A 65 7.39 -2.72 27.43
CA ALA A 65 6.15 -3.19 28.04
C ALA A 65 5.69 -4.54 27.48
N LEU A 66 5.86 -4.79 26.16
CA LEU A 66 5.48 -6.05 25.53
C LEU A 66 6.15 -7.27 26.15
N LYS A 67 7.39 -7.13 26.66
CA LYS A 67 8.15 -8.22 27.31
C LYS A 67 7.43 -8.83 28.52
N LYS A 68 6.48 -8.12 29.13
CA LYS A 68 5.65 -8.61 30.24
C LYS A 68 4.53 -9.54 29.78
N TYR A 69 4.26 -9.61 28.47
CA TYR A 69 3.15 -10.35 27.86
C TYR A 69 3.68 -11.31 26.79
N PRO A 70 4.30 -12.45 27.17
CA PRO A 70 4.99 -13.35 26.23
C PRO A 70 4.06 -14.02 25.20
N ASN A 71 2.75 -14.01 25.42
CA ASN A 71 1.76 -14.58 24.49
C ASN A 71 1.18 -13.53 23.53
N LEU A 72 1.61 -12.26 23.62
CA LEU A 72 1.12 -11.17 22.78
C LEU A 72 2.21 -10.65 21.86
N VAL A 73 1.78 -10.20 20.69
CA VAL A 73 2.55 -9.34 19.78
C VAL A 73 1.76 -8.06 19.51
N PHE A 74 2.40 -7.08 18.87
CA PHE A 74 1.71 -5.91 18.36
C PHE A 74 1.22 -6.12 16.94
N GLU A 75 0.06 -5.54 16.64
CA GLU A 75 -0.43 -5.34 15.27
C GLU A 75 -0.26 -3.87 14.89
N GLY A 76 0.53 -3.62 13.84
CA GLY A 76 0.78 -2.29 13.29
C GLY A 76 -0.11 -2.00 12.09
N HIS A 77 -0.86 -0.89 12.14
CA HIS A 77 -1.62 -0.37 11.00
C HIS A 77 -0.81 0.70 10.27
N SER A 78 -1.19 0.98 9.04
CA SER A 78 -0.55 2.04 8.23
C SER A 78 0.97 1.85 8.07
N THR A 79 1.43 0.59 8.00
CA THR A 79 2.85 0.27 7.80
C THR A 79 3.31 0.48 6.36
N ASP A 80 2.40 0.90 5.48
CA ASP A 80 2.64 1.18 4.07
C ASP A 80 3.83 2.14 3.88
N TYR A 81 4.56 1.92 2.79
CA TYR A 81 5.67 2.77 2.31
C TYR A 81 6.91 2.86 3.22
N GLN A 82 6.93 2.17 4.36
CA GLN A 82 8.14 2.04 5.17
C GLN A 82 9.24 1.34 4.37
N THR A 83 10.49 1.69 4.65
CA THR A 83 11.63 0.99 4.05
C THR A 83 11.68 -0.48 4.53
N PRO A 84 12.31 -1.40 3.76
CA PRO A 84 12.45 -2.79 4.18
C PRO A 84 13.13 -2.93 5.55
N SER A 85 14.12 -2.08 5.85
CA SER A 85 14.78 -2.04 7.15
C SER A 85 13.84 -1.57 8.27
N CYS A 86 13.05 -0.52 8.06
CA CYS A 86 12.06 -0.07 9.05
C CYS A 86 10.99 -1.13 9.32
N LEU A 87 10.51 -1.82 8.28
CA LEU A 87 9.60 -2.96 8.44
C LEU A 87 10.25 -4.09 9.24
N LYS A 88 11.52 -4.40 8.99
CA LYS A 88 12.27 -5.41 9.74
C LYS A 88 12.40 -5.03 11.20
N GLU A 89 12.76 -3.78 11.49
CA GLU A 89 12.88 -3.27 12.86
C GLU A 89 11.54 -3.30 13.60
N LEU A 90 10.43 -2.98 12.93
CA LEU A 90 9.08 -3.14 13.49
C LEU A 90 8.83 -4.58 13.96
N VAL A 91 9.15 -5.58 13.13
CA VAL A 91 9.01 -6.99 13.46
C VAL A 91 9.89 -7.37 14.65
N GLU A 92 11.16 -6.98 14.63
CA GLU A 92 12.12 -7.24 15.71
C GLU A 92 11.70 -6.60 17.05
N ASP A 93 10.99 -5.47 16.99
CA ASP A 93 10.51 -4.73 18.16
C ASP A 93 9.13 -5.19 18.66
N GLY A 94 8.57 -6.24 18.05
CA GLY A 94 7.37 -6.93 18.52
C GLY A 94 6.12 -6.62 17.70
N VAL A 95 6.19 -5.79 16.67
CA VAL A 95 5.10 -5.57 15.70
C VAL A 95 5.12 -6.68 14.66
N ALA A 96 4.74 -7.89 15.09
CA ALA A 96 4.81 -9.09 14.25
C ALA A 96 3.70 -9.17 13.19
N ILE A 97 2.59 -8.42 13.37
CA ILE A 97 1.51 -8.34 12.38
C ILE A 97 1.55 -6.96 11.73
N LEU A 98 2.06 -6.91 10.50
CA LEU A 98 2.15 -5.68 9.71
C LEU A 98 0.99 -5.59 8.73
N LYS A 99 0.12 -4.58 8.87
CA LYS A 99 -0.97 -4.35 7.92
C LYS A 99 -0.55 -3.39 6.81
N VAL A 100 -0.78 -3.83 5.59
CA VAL A 100 -0.53 -3.10 4.34
C VAL A 100 -1.80 -3.09 3.49
N GLY A 101 -2.05 -2.00 2.77
CA GLY A 101 -3.19 -1.89 1.87
C GLY A 101 -2.96 -0.84 0.79
N PRO A 102 -3.00 0.47 1.13
CA PRO A 102 -2.71 1.55 0.19
C PRO A 102 -1.45 1.35 -0.66
N ALA A 103 -0.35 0.86 -0.11
CA ALA A 103 0.87 0.60 -0.89
C ALA A 103 0.65 -0.39 -2.04
N LEU A 104 -0.18 -1.42 -1.84
CA LEU A 104 -0.46 -2.44 -2.86
C LEU A 104 -1.28 -1.86 -4.01
N THR A 105 -2.32 -1.09 -3.73
CA THR A 105 -3.15 -0.46 -4.76
C THR A 105 -2.47 0.76 -5.39
N PHE A 106 -1.59 1.45 -4.65
CA PHE A 106 -0.71 2.48 -5.18
C PHE A 106 0.28 1.88 -6.21
N ALA A 107 0.90 0.74 -5.89
CA ALA A 107 1.76 0.02 -6.83
C ALA A 107 1.02 -0.42 -8.10
N LEU A 108 -0.21 -0.94 -7.95
CA LEU A 108 -1.07 -1.24 -9.08
C LEU A 108 -1.33 0.00 -9.94
N ARG A 109 -1.66 1.14 -9.31
CA ARG A 109 -1.90 2.42 -10.01
C ARG A 109 -0.66 2.88 -10.76
N GLU A 110 0.53 2.83 -10.16
CA GLU A 110 1.78 3.14 -10.85
C GLU A 110 1.99 2.27 -12.09
N GLY A 111 1.78 0.96 -11.95
CA GLY A 111 1.83 0.04 -13.07
C GLY A 111 0.85 0.40 -14.18
N LEU A 112 -0.41 0.70 -13.83
CA LEU A 112 -1.44 1.11 -14.79
C LEU A 112 -1.10 2.43 -15.48
N PHE A 113 -0.51 3.39 -14.75
CA PHE A 113 -0.08 4.67 -15.32
C PHE A 113 1.06 4.46 -16.31
N ALA A 114 2.06 3.67 -15.94
CA ALA A 114 3.16 3.29 -16.82
C ALA A 114 2.64 2.61 -18.10
N LEU A 115 1.72 1.64 -17.97
CA LEU A 115 1.09 0.99 -19.10
C LEU A 115 0.29 1.97 -19.98
N ASN A 116 -0.44 2.93 -19.41
CA ASN A 116 -1.16 3.92 -20.21
C ASN A 116 -0.21 4.87 -20.97
N TYR A 117 0.94 5.23 -20.40
CA TYR A 117 1.98 5.95 -21.16
C TYR A 117 2.54 5.13 -22.32
N ILE A 118 2.78 3.83 -22.10
CA ILE A 118 3.22 2.88 -23.14
C ILE A 118 2.17 2.76 -24.25
N GLU A 119 0.90 2.56 -23.89
CA GLU A 119 -0.22 2.48 -24.82
C GLU A 119 -0.29 3.73 -25.70
N ASN A 120 -0.24 4.91 -25.08
CA ASN A 120 -0.27 6.17 -25.80
C ASN A 120 0.91 6.26 -26.78
N GLU A 121 2.13 5.93 -26.37
CA GLU A 121 3.30 6.00 -27.27
C GLU A 121 3.19 5.02 -28.45
N LEU A 122 2.70 3.81 -28.22
CA LEU A 122 2.62 2.80 -29.26
C LEU A 122 1.47 3.00 -30.24
N LEU A 123 0.32 3.49 -29.73
CA LEU A 123 -0.95 3.35 -30.45
C LEU A 123 -1.59 4.68 -30.81
N ARG A 124 -1.12 5.84 -30.31
CA ARG A 124 -1.80 7.14 -30.55
C ARG A 124 -1.95 7.56 -32.02
N TYR A 125 -1.10 7.03 -32.90
CA TYR A 125 -1.14 7.34 -34.34
C TYR A 125 -1.78 6.23 -35.17
N ASN A 126 -2.32 5.19 -34.52
CA ASN A 126 -3.09 4.15 -35.20
C ASN A 126 -4.57 4.55 -35.20
N PRO A 127 -5.16 4.92 -36.37
CA PRO A 127 -6.54 5.35 -36.45
C PRO A 127 -7.56 4.23 -36.16
N ASP A 128 -7.13 2.96 -36.22
CA ASP A 128 -7.98 1.79 -36.01
C ASP A 128 -8.04 1.36 -34.53
N VAL A 129 -7.34 2.07 -33.63
CA VAL A 129 -7.26 1.74 -32.20
C VAL A 129 -7.84 2.86 -31.36
N GLU A 130 -8.81 2.50 -30.53
CA GLU A 130 -9.28 3.36 -29.44
C GLU A 130 -8.34 3.23 -28.22
N LEU A 131 -7.78 4.35 -27.76
CA LEU A 131 -6.96 4.37 -26.54
C LEU A 131 -7.82 4.32 -25.28
N SER A 132 -7.35 3.60 -24.26
CA SER A 132 -8.04 3.50 -22.97
C SER A 132 -8.24 4.84 -22.27
N ASN A 133 -7.30 5.77 -22.47
CA ASN A 133 -7.23 7.04 -21.74
C ASN A 133 -7.33 6.87 -20.21
N PHE A 134 -6.84 5.74 -19.67
CA PHE A 134 -7.07 5.32 -18.29
C PHE A 134 -6.84 6.42 -17.24
N ILE A 135 -5.71 7.12 -17.31
CA ILE A 135 -5.36 8.17 -16.34
C ILE A 135 -6.41 9.29 -16.34
N SER A 136 -6.89 9.69 -17.52
CA SER A 136 -7.89 10.74 -17.69
C SER A 136 -9.27 10.27 -17.23
N VAL A 137 -9.64 9.03 -17.53
CA VAL A 137 -10.90 8.42 -17.07
C VAL A 137 -10.93 8.35 -15.54
N LEU A 138 -9.86 7.86 -14.91
CA LEU A 138 -9.75 7.80 -13.45
C LEU A 138 -9.92 9.19 -12.82
N ASP A 139 -9.16 10.20 -13.27
CA ASP A 139 -9.23 11.57 -12.74
C ASP A 139 -10.62 12.19 -12.93
N MET A 140 -11.26 11.95 -14.09
CA MET A 140 -12.60 12.44 -14.39
C MET A 140 -13.64 11.82 -13.44
N VAL A 141 -13.62 10.50 -13.26
CA VAL A 141 -14.57 9.81 -12.38
C VAL A 141 -14.38 10.26 -10.93
N MET A 142 -13.13 10.41 -10.48
CA MET A 142 -12.85 10.94 -9.15
C MET A 142 -13.34 12.38 -8.99
N ALA A 143 -13.16 13.25 -9.98
CA ALA A 143 -13.64 14.63 -9.93
C ALA A 143 -15.18 14.71 -9.90
N LYS A 144 -15.88 13.84 -10.63
CA LYS A 144 -17.35 13.77 -10.65
C LYS A 144 -17.96 13.23 -9.35
N LYS A 145 -17.26 12.32 -8.67
CA LYS A 145 -17.73 11.61 -7.47
C LYS A 145 -16.73 11.84 -6.33
N PRO A 146 -16.69 13.01 -5.67
CA PRO A 146 -15.60 13.39 -4.77
C PRO A 146 -15.65 12.75 -3.36
N GLU A 147 -16.64 11.92 -3.05
CA GLU A 147 -17.00 11.49 -1.69
C GLU A 147 -15.86 10.73 -0.98
N ASN A 148 -15.11 9.93 -1.74
CA ASN A 148 -14.05 9.09 -1.18
C ASN A 148 -12.71 9.82 -1.00
N TRP A 149 -12.56 11.06 -1.48
CA TRP A 149 -11.31 11.81 -1.37
C TRP A 149 -11.45 13.24 -0.81
N LYS A 150 -12.62 13.87 -0.86
CA LYS A 150 -12.82 15.30 -0.49
C LYS A 150 -12.43 15.65 0.96
N LYS A 151 -12.43 14.67 1.86
CA LYS A 151 -12.00 14.84 3.26
C LYS A 151 -10.49 14.64 3.47
N HIS A 152 -9.76 14.22 2.44
CA HIS A 152 -8.34 13.87 2.50
C HIS A 152 -7.47 14.83 1.67
N TYR A 153 -8.00 15.32 0.55
CA TYR A 153 -7.28 16.23 -0.34
C TYR A 153 -7.83 17.63 -0.21
N HIS A 154 -6.94 18.57 0.11
CA HIS A 154 -7.23 19.97 0.35
C HIS A 154 -6.28 20.85 -0.45
N GLY A 155 -6.58 22.15 -0.54
CA GLY A 155 -5.81 23.10 -1.32
C GLY A 155 -6.52 23.52 -2.60
N ASP A 156 -5.75 24.08 -3.53
CA ASP A 156 -6.28 24.55 -4.80
C ASP A 156 -6.62 23.40 -5.77
N GLY A 157 -7.27 23.74 -6.89
CA GLY A 157 -7.69 22.76 -7.88
C GLY A 157 -6.52 21.96 -8.48
N ALA A 158 -5.34 22.56 -8.59
CA ALA A 158 -4.14 21.91 -9.13
C ALA A 158 -3.58 20.88 -8.14
N SER A 159 -3.46 21.25 -6.86
CA SER A 159 -3.01 20.39 -5.76
C SER A 159 -3.95 19.20 -5.58
N VAL A 160 -5.26 19.45 -5.60
CA VAL A 160 -6.25 18.37 -5.51
C VAL A 160 -6.18 17.44 -6.72
N LYS A 161 -6.01 17.99 -7.94
CA LYS A 161 -5.84 17.17 -9.16
C LYS A 161 -4.58 16.30 -9.09
N LEU A 162 -3.49 16.84 -8.56
CA LEU A 162 -2.25 16.09 -8.33
C LEU A 162 -2.47 14.97 -7.29
N ALA A 163 -3.06 15.30 -6.15
CA ALA A 163 -3.32 14.35 -5.06
C ALA A 163 -4.22 13.19 -5.49
N ARG A 164 -5.26 13.43 -6.32
CA ARG A 164 -6.11 12.36 -6.86
C ARG A 164 -5.33 11.30 -7.64
N LYS A 165 -4.20 11.68 -8.24
CA LYS A 165 -3.38 10.80 -9.07
C LYS A 165 -2.19 10.22 -8.33
N PHE A 166 -1.59 10.95 -7.39
CA PHE A 166 -0.26 10.64 -6.89
C PHE A 166 -0.13 10.55 -5.37
N SER A 167 -1.15 10.94 -4.59
CA SER A 167 -1.07 10.90 -3.11
C SER A 167 -0.87 9.48 -2.57
N PHE A 168 -0.02 9.33 -1.56
CA PHE A 168 0.18 8.10 -0.78
C PHE A 168 -1.08 7.66 0.00
N SER A 169 -2.03 8.55 0.25
CA SER A 169 -3.32 8.15 0.83
C SER A 169 -4.14 7.26 -0.11
N ASP A 170 -3.76 7.20 -1.40
CA ASP A 170 -4.27 6.30 -2.44
C ASP A 170 -5.81 6.20 -2.49
N ARG A 171 -6.49 7.35 -2.40
CA ARG A 171 -7.97 7.38 -2.42
C ARG A 171 -8.52 6.96 -3.79
N CYS A 172 -7.68 6.90 -4.82
CA CYS A 172 -8.05 6.41 -6.14
C CYS A 172 -8.48 4.93 -6.13
N ARG A 173 -8.02 4.11 -5.16
CA ARG A 173 -8.41 2.70 -5.03
C ARG A 173 -9.92 2.45 -4.95
N TYR A 174 -10.68 3.39 -4.38
CA TYR A 174 -12.14 3.30 -4.30
C TYR A 174 -12.85 3.52 -5.64
N TYR A 175 -12.10 3.95 -6.66
CA TYR A 175 -12.60 4.24 -8.00
C TYR A 175 -12.19 3.18 -9.02
N LEU A 176 -11.16 2.38 -8.75
CA LEU A 176 -10.76 1.26 -9.63
C LEU A 176 -11.93 0.30 -9.95
N PRO A 177 -12.86 -0.01 -9.01
CA PRO A 177 -14.00 -0.89 -9.32
C PRO A 177 -15.17 -0.20 -10.04
N LYS A 178 -15.11 1.11 -10.31
CA LYS A 178 -16.19 1.81 -11.03
C LYS A 178 -16.20 1.37 -12.48
N ALA A 179 -17.39 1.16 -13.05
CA ALA A 179 -17.56 0.61 -14.39
C ALA A 179 -16.70 1.34 -15.43
N GLU A 180 -16.76 2.67 -15.43
CA GLU A 180 -16.02 3.51 -16.37
C GLU A 180 -14.49 3.31 -16.26
N VAL A 181 -13.98 3.16 -15.04
CA VAL A 181 -12.54 2.95 -14.78
C VAL A 181 -12.13 1.52 -15.11
N LYS A 182 -12.98 0.54 -14.76
CA LYS A 182 -12.75 -0.87 -15.04
C LYS A 182 -12.71 -1.14 -16.55
N GLU A 183 -13.65 -0.57 -17.31
CA GLU A 183 -13.68 -0.66 -18.78
C GLU A 183 -12.41 -0.06 -19.39
N ALA A 184 -11.94 1.10 -18.90
CA ALA A 184 -10.68 1.68 -19.34
C ALA A 184 -9.47 0.78 -19.03
N ILE A 185 -9.42 0.14 -17.86
CA ILE A 185 -8.36 -0.83 -17.52
C ILE A 185 -8.42 -2.03 -18.47
N GLU A 186 -9.61 -2.59 -18.72
CA GLU A 186 -9.78 -3.75 -19.61
C GLU A 186 -9.35 -3.43 -21.04
N LEU A 187 -9.73 -2.26 -21.56
CA LEU A 187 -9.30 -1.77 -22.86
C LEU A 187 -7.77 -1.57 -22.92
N LEU A 188 -7.17 -0.94 -21.89
CA LEU A 188 -5.73 -0.75 -21.79
C LEU A 188 -4.98 -2.08 -21.90
N ILE A 189 -5.42 -3.08 -21.14
CA ILE A 189 -4.80 -4.41 -21.14
C ILE A 189 -4.98 -5.11 -22.49
N SER A 190 -6.18 -5.04 -23.07
CA SER A 190 -6.48 -5.61 -24.39
C SER A 190 -5.59 -5.02 -25.48
N ASN A 191 -5.51 -3.69 -25.54
CA ASN A 191 -4.67 -2.96 -26.50
C ASN A 191 -3.21 -3.40 -26.40
N LEU A 192 -2.65 -3.45 -25.19
CA LEU A 192 -1.26 -3.84 -24.99
C LEU A 192 -0.99 -5.34 -25.19
N LYS A 193 -2.01 -6.21 -25.05
CA LYS A 193 -1.89 -7.64 -25.42
C LYS A 193 -1.88 -7.85 -26.94
N SER A 194 -2.46 -6.93 -27.71
CA SER A 194 -2.51 -7.03 -29.19
C SER A 194 -1.19 -6.67 -29.89
N VAL A 195 -0.24 -6.07 -29.18
CA VAL A 195 1.04 -5.62 -29.70
C VAL A 195 2.21 -6.15 -28.89
N ARG A 196 3.40 -6.21 -29.50
CA ARG A 196 4.64 -6.46 -28.78
C ARG A 196 5.11 -5.16 -28.15
N ILE A 197 5.17 -5.09 -26.82
CA ILE A 197 5.72 -3.93 -26.12
C ILE A 197 7.25 -3.90 -26.28
N PRO A 198 7.84 -2.85 -26.88
CA PRO A 198 9.30 -2.71 -26.98
C PRO A 198 9.96 -2.65 -25.61
N LEU A 199 11.10 -3.34 -25.45
CA LEU A 199 11.84 -3.35 -24.18
C LEU A 199 12.34 -1.96 -23.77
N THR A 200 12.55 -1.06 -24.71
CA THR A 200 12.92 0.35 -24.43
C THR A 200 11.81 1.08 -23.67
N LEU A 201 10.55 0.84 -24.01
CA LEU A 201 9.41 1.41 -23.29
C LEU A 201 9.25 0.78 -21.90
N ILE A 202 9.45 -0.53 -21.78
CA ILE A 202 9.49 -1.17 -20.45
C ILE A 202 10.62 -0.59 -19.60
N SER A 203 11.83 -0.44 -20.15
CA SER A 203 12.97 0.16 -19.44
C SER A 203 12.68 1.59 -18.98
N GLN A 204 11.94 2.37 -19.78
CA GLN A 204 11.60 3.77 -19.49
C GLN A 204 10.56 3.91 -18.37
N PHE A 205 9.52 3.07 -18.38
CA PHE A 205 8.35 3.24 -17.50
C PHE A 205 8.25 2.20 -16.37
N LEU A 206 8.90 1.05 -16.51
CA LEU A 206 8.91 -0.07 -15.56
C LEU A 206 10.32 -0.68 -15.45
N PRO A 207 11.32 0.09 -14.98
CA PRO A 207 12.73 -0.30 -15.03
C PRO A 207 13.07 -1.56 -14.23
N LEU A 208 12.40 -1.79 -13.09
CA LEU A 208 12.59 -3.00 -12.28
C LEU A 208 12.10 -4.25 -13.03
N GLN A 209 10.95 -4.15 -13.68
CA GLN A 209 10.38 -5.23 -14.48
C GLN A 209 11.21 -5.49 -15.74
N TYR A 210 11.78 -4.44 -16.35
CA TYR A 210 12.71 -4.59 -17.48
C TYR A 210 13.89 -5.49 -17.15
N ILE A 211 14.53 -5.29 -15.99
CA ILE A 211 15.65 -6.13 -15.53
C ILE A 211 15.21 -7.59 -15.43
N LYS A 212 14.06 -7.86 -14.80
CA LYS A 212 13.51 -9.22 -14.65
C LYS A 212 13.19 -9.86 -16.01
N ILE A 213 12.64 -9.11 -16.96
CA ILE A 213 12.37 -9.60 -18.33
C ILE A 213 13.68 -9.97 -19.04
N ARG A 214 14.71 -9.11 -18.95
CA ARG A 214 16.03 -9.36 -19.55
C ARG A 214 16.71 -10.61 -19.01
N ASN A 215 16.42 -10.96 -17.75
CA ASN A 215 16.92 -12.16 -17.09
C ASN A 215 16.01 -13.39 -17.26
N GLY A 216 14.92 -13.29 -18.02
CA GLY A 216 13.98 -14.41 -18.22
C GLY A 216 13.12 -14.74 -16.99
N GLN A 217 13.05 -13.85 -16.00
CA GLN A 217 12.34 -14.04 -14.73
C GLN A 217 10.90 -13.52 -14.78
N LEU A 218 10.57 -12.70 -15.78
CA LEU A 218 9.25 -12.10 -15.95
C LEU A 218 8.85 -12.09 -17.43
N LYS A 219 7.58 -12.37 -17.72
CA LYS A 219 7.03 -12.26 -19.07
C LYS A 219 6.75 -10.79 -19.39
N ASN A 220 7.10 -10.36 -20.61
CA ASN A 220 6.66 -9.06 -21.15
C ASN A 220 5.18 -9.13 -21.55
N ASP A 221 4.31 -9.09 -20.54
CA ASP A 221 2.85 -9.16 -20.62
C ASP A 221 2.27 -8.14 -19.64
N PRO A 222 1.27 -7.34 -20.04
CA PRO A 222 0.78 -6.24 -19.20
C PRO A 222 0.24 -6.70 -17.83
N GLU A 223 -0.41 -7.85 -17.73
CA GLU A 223 -0.90 -8.35 -16.43
C GLU A 223 0.24 -8.88 -15.57
N ALA A 224 1.23 -9.53 -16.18
CA ALA A 224 2.44 -9.97 -15.47
C ALA A 224 3.23 -8.77 -14.91
N LEU A 225 3.35 -7.70 -15.70
CA LEU A 225 3.99 -6.45 -15.29
C LEU A 225 3.29 -5.80 -14.08
N LEU A 226 1.95 -5.73 -14.10
CA LEU A 226 1.18 -5.18 -12.98
C LEU A 226 1.34 -6.01 -11.71
N LYS A 227 1.25 -7.34 -11.82
CA LYS A 227 1.44 -8.25 -10.68
C LYS A 227 2.85 -8.09 -10.10
N ASP A 228 3.87 -8.03 -10.95
CA ASP A 228 5.25 -7.87 -10.49
C ASP A 228 5.47 -6.51 -9.81
N ARG A 229 4.83 -5.44 -10.29
CA ARG A 229 4.90 -4.13 -9.63
C ARG A 229 4.33 -4.16 -8.22
N ILE A 230 3.23 -4.88 -8.00
CA ILE A 230 2.65 -5.11 -6.66
C ILE A 230 3.60 -5.98 -5.82
N ILE A 231 4.17 -7.03 -6.41
CA ILE A 231 5.13 -7.92 -5.73
C ILE A 231 6.32 -7.14 -5.17
N ASN A 232 6.82 -6.10 -5.85
CA ASN A 232 7.91 -5.30 -5.30
C ASN A 232 7.62 -4.72 -3.90
N TYR A 233 6.37 -4.33 -3.61
CA TYR A 233 6.01 -3.90 -2.26
C TYR A 233 5.82 -5.08 -1.31
N ILE A 234 5.31 -6.22 -1.80
CA ILE A 234 5.16 -7.45 -1.00
C ILE A 234 6.54 -7.97 -0.57
N ASP A 235 7.54 -7.89 -1.44
CA ASP A 235 8.91 -8.33 -1.20
C ASP A 235 9.53 -7.64 0.04
N ASP A 236 9.20 -6.37 0.28
CA ASP A 236 9.66 -5.62 1.45
C ASP A 236 9.10 -6.19 2.77
N TYR A 237 7.83 -6.62 2.76
CA TYR A 237 7.19 -7.28 3.91
C TYR A 237 7.68 -8.71 4.09
N ILE A 238 7.93 -9.44 3.01
CA ILE A 238 8.55 -10.76 3.06
C ILE A 238 9.95 -10.65 3.67
N PHE A 239 10.76 -9.70 3.22
CA PHE A 239 12.08 -9.42 3.77
C PHE A 239 12.02 -9.15 5.29
N ALA A 240 11.09 -8.29 5.72
CA ALA A 240 10.92 -7.94 7.12
C ALA A 240 10.51 -9.14 8.01
N THR A 241 9.64 -10.01 7.49
CA THR A 241 9.05 -11.11 8.26
C THR A 241 9.80 -12.43 8.18
N MET A 242 10.74 -12.57 7.24
CA MET A 242 11.62 -13.74 7.21
C MET A 242 12.54 -13.77 8.44
N PRO A 243 12.65 -14.90 9.16
CA PRO A 243 13.59 -15.05 10.26
C PRO A 243 15.03 -14.83 9.77
N ASN A 244 15.87 -14.22 10.61
CA ASN A 244 17.31 -14.16 10.32
C ASN A 244 17.84 -15.61 10.40
N THR A 245 18.36 -16.12 9.28
CA THR A 245 19.07 -17.40 9.19
C THR A 245 20.43 -17.33 9.84
#